data_AF-A0A0B5EVT6-F1
#
_entry.id   AF-A0A0B5EVT6-F1
#
_cell.length_a   1.000
_cell.length_b   1.000
_cell.length_c   1.000
_cell.angle_alpha   90.00
_cell.angle_beta   90.00
_cell.angle_gamma   90.00
#
_symmetry.space_group_name_H-M   'P 1'
#
loop_
_entity.id
_entity.type
_entity.pdbx_description
1 polymer ?
#
loop_
_entity_poly.entity_id
_entity_poly.type
_entity_poly.pdbx_seq_one_letter_code
_entity_poly.pdbx_strand_id
1 'polypeptide(L)'
;MLRFLLKSAAVGGAAAALLATGPVASAAPPPPPPDEDVLLVGTWTGHRERIASNDGYRQGRATLVVVEQRGRTFKGLMRWSTPEGEEQDELVGAFSPDARVMSGADEEGTYTFKLVGPTTLDYCYVEHGEGYRTTCARLERKD
;
A
#
# COMPACT_ATOMS: atom_id res chain seq x y z
N MET A 1 26.59 -19.32 86.79
CA MET A 1 25.77 -18.36 86.02
C MET A 1 26.66 -17.63 85.03
N LEU A 2 26.11 -17.34 83.84
CA LEU A 2 26.59 -16.37 82.82
C LEU A 2 27.65 -16.79 81.77
N ARG A 3 27.12 -17.32 80.66
CA ARG A 3 27.39 -17.09 79.21
C ARG A 3 28.58 -16.17 78.82
N PHE A 4 29.34 -16.52 77.78
CA PHE A 4 29.07 -16.13 76.37
C PHE A 4 30.09 -16.71 75.37
N LEU A 5 29.56 -17.13 74.21
CA LEU A 5 30.27 -17.63 73.03
C LEU A 5 31.08 -16.54 72.33
N LEU A 6 32.32 -16.86 71.92
CA LEU A 6 33.04 -16.07 70.91
C LEU A 6 32.52 -16.44 69.51
N LYS A 7 31.92 -15.46 68.83
CA LYS A 7 31.52 -15.54 67.41
C LYS A 7 32.67 -15.04 66.53
N SER A 8 33.04 -15.86 65.55
CA SER A 8 33.84 -15.49 64.38
C SER A 8 33.13 -14.39 63.58
N ALA A 9 33.90 -13.40 63.10
CA ALA A 9 33.43 -12.40 62.13
C ALA A 9 34.28 -12.48 60.86
N ALA A 10 33.59 -12.36 59.73
CA ALA A 10 33.99 -12.76 58.40
C ALA A 10 34.84 -11.72 57.64
N VAL A 11 35.61 -12.23 56.69
CA VAL A 11 36.32 -11.48 55.65
C VAL A 11 35.29 -10.90 54.66
N GLY A 12 35.21 -9.57 54.56
CA GLY A 12 34.43 -8.87 53.55
C GLY A 12 35.32 -8.47 52.37
N GLY A 13 35.23 -9.21 51.26
CA GLY A 13 35.78 -8.81 49.97
C GLY A 13 34.65 -8.32 49.06
N ALA A 14 34.62 -7.03 48.75
CA ALA A 14 33.67 -6.44 47.81
C ALA A 14 34.15 -6.66 46.38
N ALA A 15 33.45 -7.52 45.62
CA ALA A 15 33.63 -7.64 44.18
C ALA A 15 32.68 -6.67 43.47
N ALA A 16 33.23 -5.61 42.87
CA ALA A 16 32.50 -4.68 42.02
C ALA A 16 32.27 -5.32 40.63
N ALA A 17 31.04 -5.71 40.33
CA ALA A 17 30.65 -6.17 39.00
C ALA A 17 30.38 -4.95 38.09
N LEU A 18 31.26 -4.72 37.11
CA LEU A 18 31.03 -3.77 36.02
C LEU A 18 29.96 -4.34 35.06
N LEU A 19 28.77 -3.74 35.06
CA LEU A 19 27.75 -3.98 34.05
C LEU A 19 28.11 -3.22 32.77
N ALA A 20 28.68 -3.92 31.78
CA ALA A 20 28.89 -3.37 30.45
C ALA A 20 27.55 -3.30 29.69
N THR A 21 26.94 -2.11 29.62
CA THR A 21 25.76 -1.83 28.81
C THR A 21 26.19 -1.57 27.36
N GLY A 22 26.27 -2.63 26.55
CA GLY A 22 26.44 -2.51 25.11
C GLY A 22 25.12 -2.11 24.43
N PRO A 23 25.15 -1.37 23.30
CA PRO A 23 23.95 -1.02 22.55
C PRO A 23 23.37 -2.28 21.90
N VAL A 24 22.10 -2.58 22.18
CA VAL A 24 21.36 -3.64 21.51
C VAL A 24 21.06 -3.16 20.09
N ALA A 25 21.75 -3.72 19.11
CA ALA A 25 21.40 -3.52 17.71
C ALA A 25 20.01 -4.10 17.47
N SER A 26 19.00 -3.23 17.37
CA SER A 26 17.65 -3.61 16.97
C SER A 26 17.71 -4.04 15.51
N ALA A 27 17.76 -5.35 15.26
CA ALA A 27 17.57 -5.87 13.92
C ALA A 27 16.21 -5.39 13.41
N ALA A 28 16.21 -4.74 12.25
CA ALA A 28 14.96 -4.45 11.55
C ALA A 28 14.24 -5.79 11.31
N PRO A 29 12.91 -5.86 11.47
CA PRO A 29 12.17 -7.07 11.14
C PRO A 29 12.47 -7.45 9.68
N PRO A 30 12.59 -8.75 9.36
CA PRO A 30 12.75 -9.17 7.98
C PRO A 30 11.59 -8.62 7.14
N PRO A 31 11.83 -8.24 5.87
CA PRO A 31 10.74 -7.87 4.99
C PRO A 31 9.72 -9.02 4.93
N PRO A 32 8.41 -8.73 4.86
CA PRO A 32 7.43 -9.77 4.66
C PRO A 32 7.77 -10.56 3.38
N PRO A 33 7.41 -11.87 3.32
CA PRO A 33 7.56 -12.62 2.08
C PRO A 33 6.83 -11.88 0.94
N PRO A 34 7.33 -11.94 -0.30
CA PRO A 34 6.61 -11.36 -1.44
C PRO A 34 5.22 -12.01 -1.52
N ASP A 35 4.18 -11.20 -1.65
CA ASP A 35 2.83 -11.70 -1.89
C ASP A 35 2.79 -12.21 -3.33
N GLU A 36 3.12 -13.49 -3.54
CA GLU A 36 2.94 -14.19 -4.82
C GLU A 36 1.44 -14.31 -5.21
N ASP A 37 0.53 -13.83 -4.37
CA ASP A 37 -0.92 -14.04 -4.47
C ASP A 37 -1.72 -12.83 -5.01
N VAL A 38 -1.09 -11.67 -5.23
CA VAL A 38 -1.82 -10.48 -5.73
C VAL A 38 -2.19 -10.67 -7.20
N LEU A 39 -3.44 -11.04 -7.46
CA LEU A 39 -4.00 -11.23 -8.80
C LEU A 39 -5.02 -10.13 -9.13
N LEU A 40 -4.63 -9.21 -10.02
CA LEU A 40 -5.47 -8.10 -10.47
C LEU A 40 -6.28 -8.42 -11.72
N VAL A 41 -5.91 -9.46 -12.49
CA VAL A 41 -6.61 -9.87 -13.72
C VAL A 41 -8.11 -9.99 -13.45
N GLY A 42 -8.93 -9.33 -14.27
CA GLY A 42 -10.38 -9.32 -14.09
C GLY A 42 -10.99 -7.93 -14.29
N THR A 43 -12.29 -7.83 -13.99
CA THR A 43 -13.06 -6.59 -14.12
C THR A 43 -13.38 -6.01 -12.76
N TRP A 44 -13.13 -4.72 -12.59
CA TRP A 44 -13.36 -3.97 -11.36
C TRP A 44 -14.23 -2.76 -11.71
N THR A 45 -15.37 -2.58 -11.04
CA THR A 45 -16.31 -1.50 -11.38
C THR A 45 -16.78 -0.76 -10.15
N GLY A 46 -17.11 0.51 -10.31
CA GLY A 46 -17.62 1.32 -9.20
C GLY A 46 -18.02 2.72 -9.60
N HIS A 47 -18.44 3.48 -8.60
CA HIS A 47 -18.75 4.90 -8.76
C HIS A 47 -17.47 5.73 -8.65
N ARG A 48 -17.28 6.68 -9.57
CA ARG A 48 -16.16 7.61 -9.59
C ARG A 48 -16.63 9.05 -9.40
N GLU A 49 -15.78 9.84 -8.78
CA GLU A 49 -15.90 11.29 -8.64
C GLU A 49 -14.68 11.94 -9.30
N ARG A 50 -14.91 12.99 -10.09
CA ARG A 50 -13.89 13.72 -10.83
C ARG A 50 -14.05 15.22 -10.60
N ILE A 51 -12.94 15.94 -10.45
CA ILE A 51 -12.89 17.40 -10.52
C ILE A 51 -11.83 17.83 -11.53
N ALA A 52 -12.21 18.70 -12.46
CA ALA A 52 -11.33 19.27 -13.48
C ALA A 52 -11.27 20.79 -13.36
N SER A 53 -10.15 21.40 -13.75
CA SER A 53 -9.94 22.85 -13.65
C SER A 53 -10.81 23.68 -14.60
N ASN A 54 -11.20 23.12 -15.74
CA ASN A 54 -12.02 23.77 -16.77
C ASN A 54 -13.50 23.32 -16.77
N ASP A 55 -13.78 22.09 -16.34
CA ASP A 55 -15.11 21.45 -16.45
C ASP A 55 -15.80 21.20 -15.11
N GLY A 56 -15.15 21.54 -14.00
CA GLY A 56 -15.70 21.34 -12.65
C GLY A 56 -15.94 19.87 -12.30
N TYR A 57 -16.92 19.65 -11.41
CA TYR A 57 -17.23 18.35 -10.84
C TYR A 57 -18.04 17.49 -11.82
N ARG A 58 -17.63 16.23 -11.98
CA ARG A 58 -18.40 15.18 -12.68
C ARG A 58 -18.33 13.88 -11.89
N GLN A 59 -19.30 13.01 -12.13
CA GLN A 59 -19.35 11.68 -11.54
C GLN A 59 -19.89 10.67 -12.55
N GLY A 60 -19.67 9.40 -12.29
CA GLY A 60 -20.16 8.35 -13.19
C GLY A 60 -19.67 6.98 -12.77
N ARG A 61 -19.82 6.01 -13.66
CA ARG A 61 -19.22 4.69 -13.48
C ARG A 61 -17.78 4.72 -14.00
N ALA A 62 -16.89 4.04 -13.29
CA ALA A 62 -15.57 3.65 -13.77
C ALA A 62 -15.48 2.11 -13.82
N THR A 63 -14.78 1.59 -14.81
CA THR A 63 -14.50 0.16 -14.92
C THR A 63 -13.06 -0.06 -15.35
N LEU A 64 -12.25 -0.65 -14.46
CA LEU A 64 -10.92 -1.15 -14.78
C LEU A 64 -11.03 -2.60 -15.24
N VAL A 65 -10.50 -2.92 -16.41
CA VAL A 65 -10.36 -4.29 -16.92
C VAL A 65 -8.88 -4.62 -17.03
N VAL A 66 -8.37 -5.43 -16.12
CA VAL A 66 -6.98 -5.92 -16.18
C VAL A 66 -6.94 -7.16 -17.05
N VAL A 67 -6.31 -7.05 -18.22
CA VAL A 67 -6.33 -8.07 -19.28
C VAL A 67 -5.09 -8.97 -19.26
N GLU A 68 -3.96 -8.45 -18.77
CA GLU A 68 -2.70 -9.17 -18.72
C GLU A 68 -1.99 -8.83 -17.41
N GLN A 69 -1.44 -9.83 -16.73
CA GLN A 69 -0.55 -9.63 -15.60
C GLN A 69 0.65 -10.59 -15.71
N ARG A 70 1.85 -10.05 -15.54
CA ARG A 70 3.10 -10.81 -15.49
C ARG A 70 3.89 -10.39 -14.25
N GLY A 71 3.97 -11.28 -13.28
CA GLY A 71 4.53 -10.97 -11.96
C GLY A 71 3.82 -9.75 -11.36
N ARG A 72 4.60 -8.69 -11.12
CA ARG A 72 4.12 -7.44 -10.50
C ARG A 72 3.82 -6.32 -11.49
N THR A 73 3.63 -6.67 -12.77
CA THR A 73 3.28 -5.73 -13.83
C THR A 73 1.98 -6.16 -14.50
N PHE A 74 1.17 -5.22 -14.95
CA PHE A 74 -0.10 -5.49 -15.59
C PHE A 74 -0.43 -4.51 -16.72
N LYS A 75 -1.33 -4.92 -17.60
CA LYS A 75 -1.97 -4.08 -18.61
C LYS A 75 -3.47 -4.12 -18.42
N GLY A 76 -4.13 -3.01 -18.71
CA GLY A 76 -5.58 -2.93 -18.61
C GLY A 76 -6.19 -1.84 -19.44
N LEU A 77 -7.51 -1.75 -19.32
CA LEU A 77 -8.36 -0.73 -19.91
C LEU A 77 -9.09 -0.02 -18.77
N MET A 78 -9.02 1.30 -18.72
CA MET A 78 -9.89 2.11 -17.88
C MET A 78 -11.05 2.60 -18.73
N ARG A 79 -12.29 2.35 -18.30
CA ARG A 79 -13.50 2.84 -18.95
C ARG A 79 -14.27 3.77 -18.03
N TRP A 80 -14.90 4.78 -18.59
CA TRP A 80 -15.76 5.66 -17.82
C TRP A 80 -16.94 6.19 -18.61
N SER A 81 -18.04 6.42 -17.90
CA SER A 81 -19.22 7.07 -18.48
C SER A 81 -18.98 8.58 -18.64
N THR A 82 -19.42 9.10 -19.79
CA THR A 82 -19.59 10.53 -20.11
C THR A 82 -21.03 10.77 -20.58
N PRO A 83 -21.49 12.04 -20.68
CA PRO A 83 -22.79 12.34 -21.29
C PRO A 83 -22.93 11.83 -22.75
N GLU A 84 -21.83 11.77 -23.50
CA GLU A 84 -21.78 11.38 -24.91
C GLU A 84 -21.67 9.85 -25.11
N GLY A 85 -21.25 9.12 -24.08
CA GLY A 85 -21.10 7.66 -24.13
C GLY A 85 -20.04 7.14 -23.17
N GLU A 86 -19.72 5.85 -23.30
CA GLU A 86 -18.55 5.28 -22.61
C GLU A 86 -17.28 5.66 -23.38
N GLU A 87 -16.29 6.16 -22.66
CA GLU A 87 -14.94 6.37 -23.13
C GLU A 87 -14.00 5.33 -22.51
N GLN A 88 -12.83 5.14 -23.11
CA GLN A 88 -11.83 4.21 -22.60
C GLN A 88 -10.41 4.62 -22.99
N ASP A 89 -9.46 4.28 -22.11
CA ASP A 89 -8.02 4.36 -22.36
C ASP A 89 -7.31 3.06 -21.97
N GLU A 90 -6.18 2.80 -22.63
CA GLU A 90 -5.23 1.78 -22.23
C GLU A 90 -4.33 2.28 -21.11
N LEU A 91 -4.01 1.40 -20.16
CA LEU A 91 -3.03 1.71 -19.12
C LEU A 91 -2.12 0.52 -18.85
N VAL A 92 -0.92 0.85 -18.39
CA VAL A 92 0.05 -0.11 -17.86
C VAL A 92 0.30 0.20 -16.40
N GLY A 93 0.59 -0.82 -15.60
CA GLY A 93 0.87 -0.62 -14.18
C GLY A 93 1.82 -1.62 -13.58
N ALA A 94 2.30 -1.28 -12.39
CA ALA A 94 3.19 -2.10 -11.60
C ALA A 94 2.96 -1.89 -10.10
N PHE A 95 3.40 -2.86 -9.30
CA PHE A 95 3.32 -2.77 -7.85
C PHE A 95 4.58 -3.31 -7.15
N SER A 96 4.82 -2.83 -5.93
CA SER A 96 5.90 -3.31 -5.06
C SER A 96 5.69 -4.77 -4.65
N PRO A 97 6.74 -5.49 -4.19
CA PRO A 97 6.61 -6.88 -3.75
C PRO A 97 5.55 -7.16 -2.68
N ASP A 98 5.23 -6.16 -1.86
CA ASP A 98 4.21 -6.18 -0.80
C ASP A 98 2.90 -5.48 -1.21
N ALA A 99 2.77 -5.11 -2.49
CA ALA A 99 1.65 -4.36 -3.07
C ALA A 99 1.24 -3.07 -2.33
N ARG A 100 2.09 -2.53 -1.45
CA ARG A 100 1.82 -1.28 -0.73
C ARG A 100 1.98 -0.05 -1.59
N VAL A 101 2.77 -0.15 -2.66
CA VAL A 101 2.92 0.87 -3.69
C VAL A 101 2.43 0.28 -4.99
N MET A 102 1.36 0.84 -5.55
CA MET A 102 0.79 0.42 -6.82
C MET A 102 0.54 1.66 -7.67
N SER A 103 1.05 1.65 -8.91
CA SER A 103 0.91 2.76 -9.83
C SER A 103 0.56 2.24 -11.21
N GLY A 104 -0.17 3.04 -11.97
CA GLY A 104 -0.31 2.88 -13.41
C GLY A 104 -0.14 4.19 -14.12
N ALA A 105 -0.07 4.14 -15.45
CA ALA A 105 0.00 5.30 -16.31
C ALA A 105 -0.70 4.98 -17.64
N ASP A 106 -1.26 6.02 -18.23
CA ASP A 106 -1.69 6.10 -19.62
C ASP A 106 -0.89 7.22 -20.33
N GLU A 107 -1.41 7.72 -21.45
CA GLU A 107 -0.75 8.79 -22.21
C GLU A 107 -0.74 10.14 -21.48
N GLU A 108 -1.73 10.42 -20.63
CA GLU A 108 -1.99 11.76 -20.10
C GLU A 108 -1.70 11.89 -18.60
N GLY A 109 -1.70 10.79 -17.86
CA GLY A 109 -1.67 10.85 -16.41
C GLY A 109 -1.19 9.58 -15.70
N THR A 110 -1.35 9.62 -14.38
CA THR A 110 -0.88 8.59 -13.46
C THR A 110 -2.02 8.12 -12.58
N TYR A 111 -2.14 6.80 -12.47
CA TYR A 111 -3.02 6.11 -11.55
C TYR A 111 -2.25 5.72 -10.29
N THR A 112 -2.87 5.88 -9.13
CA THR A 112 -2.46 5.24 -7.88
C THR A 112 -3.55 4.24 -7.50
N PHE A 113 -3.15 3.02 -7.15
CA PHE A 113 -4.09 1.98 -6.73
C PHE A 113 -3.83 1.55 -5.30
N LYS A 114 -4.87 1.02 -4.66
CA LYS A 114 -4.76 0.37 -3.36
C LYS A 114 -5.75 -0.79 -3.28
N LEU A 115 -5.24 -2.01 -3.11
CA LEU A 115 -6.08 -3.12 -2.67
C LEU A 115 -6.50 -2.88 -1.22
N VAL A 116 -7.80 -2.69 -1.00
CA VAL A 116 -8.37 -2.56 0.34
C VAL A 116 -8.96 -3.88 0.85
N GLY A 117 -9.18 -4.83 -0.06
CA GLY A 117 -9.57 -6.20 0.22
C GLY A 117 -9.34 -7.10 -1.00
N PRO A 118 -9.67 -8.41 -0.91
CA PRO A 118 -9.46 -9.36 -2.01
C PRO A 118 -10.32 -9.06 -3.25
N THR A 119 -11.44 -8.34 -3.08
CA THR A 119 -12.39 -8.00 -4.14
C THR A 119 -12.64 -6.51 -4.25
N THR A 120 -11.88 -5.68 -3.54
CA THR A 120 -12.12 -4.23 -3.48
C THR A 120 -10.82 -3.47 -3.72
N LEU A 121 -10.86 -2.56 -4.68
CA LEU A 121 -9.73 -1.78 -5.17
C LEU A 121 -10.10 -0.29 -5.15
N ASP A 122 -9.35 0.52 -4.42
CA ASP A 122 -9.42 1.97 -4.54
C ASP A 122 -8.44 2.41 -5.64
N TYR A 123 -8.82 3.42 -6.42
CA TYR A 123 -7.89 4.11 -7.30
C TYR A 123 -8.11 5.62 -7.29
N CYS A 124 -7.04 6.35 -7.58
CA CYS A 124 -7.10 7.74 -8.00
C CYS A 124 -6.28 7.93 -9.28
N TYR A 125 -6.75 8.81 -10.16
CA TYR A 125 -6.10 9.20 -11.40
C TYR A 125 -5.83 10.71 -11.35
N VAL A 126 -4.62 11.10 -11.76
CA VAL A 126 -4.21 12.50 -11.89
C VAL A 126 -3.73 12.71 -13.31
N GLU A 127 -4.40 13.62 -14.01
CA GLU A 127 -4.04 14.05 -15.35
C GLU A 127 -3.40 15.44 -15.29
N HIS A 128 -2.41 15.68 -16.13
CA HIS A 128 -1.70 16.95 -16.21
C HIS A 128 -2.06 17.71 -17.50
N GLY A 129 -1.59 18.96 -17.62
CA GLY A 129 -1.81 19.77 -18.81
C GLY A 129 -3.08 20.64 -18.76
N GLU A 130 -3.62 20.96 -19.92
CA GLU A 130 -4.82 21.79 -20.04
C GLU A 130 -6.05 21.02 -19.52
N GLY A 131 -6.85 21.66 -18.66
CA GLY A 131 -7.98 20.97 -18.05
C GLY A 131 -7.58 19.87 -17.06
N TYR A 132 -6.40 20.00 -16.43
CA TYR A 132 -5.90 19.09 -15.41
C TYR A 132 -7.00 18.69 -14.42
N ARG A 133 -6.97 17.43 -14.00
CA ARG A 133 -8.06 16.85 -13.24
C ARG A 133 -7.59 15.73 -12.34
N THR A 134 -8.40 15.47 -11.32
CA THR A 134 -8.23 14.34 -10.42
C THR A 134 -9.52 13.55 -10.33
N THR A 135 -9.42 12.23 -10.40
CA THR A 135 -10.53 11.29 -10.24
C THR A 135 -10.21 10.31 -9.14
N CYS A 136 -11.18 9.92 -8.31
CA CYS A 136 -11.04 8.77 -7.42
C CYS A 136 -12.29 7.89 -7.47
N ALA A 137 -12.11 6.60 -7.18
CA ALA A 137 -13.20 5.64 -7.05
C ALA A 137 -12.82 4.48 -6.12
N ARG A 138 -13.85 3.86 -5.55
CA ARG A 138 -13.79 2.50 -5.03
C ARG A 138 -14.42 1.56 -6.04
N LEU A 139 -13.69 0.53 -6.42
CA LEU A 139 -14.11 -0.48 -7.37
C LEU A 139 -14.28 -1.82 -6.68
N GLU A 140 -15.34 -2.53 -7.05
CA GLU A 140 -15.59 -3.91 -6.66
C GLU A 140 -15.30 -4.82 -7.85
N ARG A 141 -14.66 -5.96 -7.57
CA ARG A 141 -14.45 -7.01 -8.55
C ARG A 141 -15.80 -7.58 -8.98
N LYS A 142 -15.98 -7.76 -10.29
CA LYS A 142 -17.12 -8.52 -10.81
C LYS A 142 -16.77 -10.00 -10.82
N ASP A 143 -17.73 -10.80 -10.37
CA ASP A 143 -17.73 -12.26 -10.51
C ASP A 143 -17.77 -12.69 -11.98
#